data_AF-A0A924ACU9-F1
#
_entry.id   AF-A0A924ACU9-F1
#
_cell.length_a   1.000
_cell.length_b   1.000
_cell.length_c   1.000
_cell.angle_alpha   90.00
_cell.angle_beta   90.00
_cell.angle_gamma   90.00
#
_symmetry.space_group_name_H-M   'P 1'
#
loop_
_entity.id
_entity.type
_entity.pdbx_description
1 polymer ?
#
loop_
_entity_poly.entity_id
_entity_poly.type
_entity_poly.pdbx_seq_one_letter_code
_entity_poly.pdbx_strand_id
1 'polypeptide(L)'
;MKIIIKPVFGNSVFSIDSFYSSHKCGRVKIDRLKFYISGISLYKSGSLVFNDSDFYLLDASDFSSFSLPVNIPSDLQYDKVKFNVGVDSLTNVS
;
A
#
# COMPACT_ATOMS: atom_id res chain seq x y z
N MET A 1 1.23 -6.15 16.02
CA MET A 1 0.21 -6.30 14.95
C MET A 1 0.91 -6.27 13.59
N LYS A 2 0.28 -6.60 12.46
CA LYS A 2 0.85 -6.44 11.11
C LYS A 2 -0.12 -5.66 10.23
N ILE A 3 0.38 -4.87 9.28
CA ILE A 3 -0.45 -4.22 8.26
C ILE A 3 -0.43 -5.09 7.01
N ILE A 4 -1.61 -5.41 6.47
CA ILE A 4 -1.76 -6.22 5.26
C ILE A 4 -2.41 -5.35 4.20
N ILE A 5 -1.74 -5.19 3.06
CA ILE A 5 -2.25 -4.45 1.91
C ILE A 5 -2.88 -5.42 0.92
N LYS A 6 -4.08 -5.10 0.43
CA LYS A 6 -4.80 -5.93 -0.53
C LYS A 6 -5.19 -5.08 -1.73
N PRO A 7 -4.36 -5.03 -2.78
CA PRO A 7 -4.70 -4.29 -3.99
C PRO A 7 -5.94 -4.92 -4.65
N VAL A 8 -6.80 -4.06 -5.18
CA VAL A 8 -8.02 -4.47 -5.89
C VAL A 8 -8.10 -3.71 -7.21
N PHE A 9 -8.68 -4.37 -8.22
CA PHE A 9 -9.05 -3.75 -9.49
C PHE A 9 -10.57 -3.87 -9.64
N GLY A 10 -11.27 -2.74 -9.55
CA GLY A 10 -12.73 -2.76 -9.40
C GLY A 10 -13.14 -3.52 -8.15
N ASN A 11 -13.92 -4.59 -8.33
CA ASN A 11 -14.41 -5.43 -7.22
C ASN A 11 -13.60 -6.73 -7.02
N SER A 12 -12.53 -6.93 -7.80
CA SER A 12 -11.72 -8.14 -7.76
C SER A 12 -10.37 -7.87 -7.10
N VAL A 13 -9.87 -8.85 -6.35
CA VAL A 13 -8.49 -8.83 -5.85
C VAL A 13 -7.54 -8.80 -7.04
N PHE A 14 -6.56 -7.91 -6.97
CA PHE A 14 -5.58 -7.76 -8.04
C PHE A 14 -4.63 -8.97 -8.11
N SER A 15 -4.38 -9.42 -9.33
CA SER A 15 -3.43 -10.46 -9.74
C SER A 15 -2.72 -10.08 -11.04
N ILE A 16 -1.42 -10.34 -11.12
CA ILE A 16 -0.56 -9.96 -12.26
C ILE A 16 -0.94 -10.73 -13.55
N ASP A 17 -1.47 -11.94 -13.41
CA ASP A 17 -1.76 -12.85 -14.52
C ASP A 17 -3.19 -12.71 -15.05
N SER A 18 -3.89 -11.63 -14.69
CA SER A 18 -5.29 -11.40 -15.03
C SER A 18 -5.48 -10.29 -16.05
N PHE A 19 -6.48 -10.46 -16.91
CA PHE A 19 -6.99 -9.41 -17.78
C PHE A 19 -8.17 -8.70 -17.11
N TYR A 20 -8.15 -7.38 -17.14
CA TYR A 20 -9.17 -6.54 -16.54
C TYR A 20 -9.94 -5.78 -17.58
N SER A 21 -11.25 -5.69 -17.42
CA SER A 21 -12.09 -4.84 -18.27
C SER A 21 -12.08 -3.40 -17.73
N SER A 22 -11.63 -2.47 -18.57
CA SER A 22 -11.68 -1.04 -18.33
C SER A 22 -12.70 -0.42 -19.28
N HIS A 23 -13.62 0.38 -18.72
CA HIS A 23 -14.62 1.11 -19.51
C HIS A 23 -14.01 2.12 -20.49
N LYS A 24 -12.76 2.55 -20.28
CA LYS A 24 -12.07 3.53 -21.13
C LYS A 24 -11.19 2.92 -22.21
N CYS A 25 -10.52 1.81 -21.92
CA CYS A 25 -9.45 1.28 -22.77
C CYS A 25 -9.70 -0.17 -23.25
N GLY A 26 -10.87 -0.76 -22.96
CA GLY A 26 -11.13 -2.16 -23.26
C GLY A 26 -10.45 -3.10 -22.27
N ARG A 27 -9.84 -4.19 -22.76
CA ARG A 27 -9.11 -5.14 -21.90
C ARG A 27 -7.70 -4.64 -21.62
N VAL A 28 -7.35 -4.55 -20.34
CA VAL A 28 -6.04 -4.15 -19.85
C VAL A 28 -5.38 -5.35 -19.18
N LYS A 29 -4.09 -5.55 -19.45
CA LYS A 29 -3.23 -6.46 -18.69
C LYS A 29 -2.20 -5.61 -17.95
N ILE A 30 -1.97 -5.93 -16.68
CA ILE A 30 -0.95 -5.27 -15.87
C ILE A 30 0.16 -6.29 -15.64
N ASP A 31 1.22 -6.22 -16.44
CA ASP A 31 2.35 -7.16 -16.37
C ASP A 31 3.30 -6.88 -15.19
N ARG A 32 3.29 -5.64 -14.67
CA ARG A 32 4.12 -5.21 -13.55
C ARG A 32 3.40 -4.16 -12.71
N LEU A 33 3.34 -4.37 -11.41
CA LEU A 33 2.91 -3.39 -10.43
C LEU A 33 3.88 -3.39 -9.25
N LYS A 34 4.58 -2.27 -9.04
CA LYS A 34 5.43 -2.04 -7.87
C LYS A 34 5.25 -0.62 -7.38
N PHE A 35 5.19 -0.42 -6.07
CA PHE A 35 5.05 0.90 -5.46
C PHE A 35 5.56 0.87 -4.03
N TYR A 36 5.95 2.03 -3.49
CA TYR A 36 6.29 2.16 -2.08
C TYR A 36 5.10 2.61 -1.26
N ILE A 37 5.04 2.11 -0.03
CA ILE A 37 4.30 2.71 1.07
C ILE A 37 5.32 3.21 2.09
N SER A 38 5.14 4.43 2.59
CA SER A 38 6.02 5.01 3.62
C SER A 38 5.28 5.97 4.54
N GLY A 39 5.95 6.40 5.62
CA GLY A 39 5.41 7.40 6.55
C GLY A 39 4.09 6.97 7.18
N ILE A 40 4.04 5.72 7.65
CA ILE A 40 2.84 5.16 8.26
C ILE A 40 2.66 5.79 9.63
N SER A 41 1.59 6.57 9.79
CA SER A 41 1.27 7.27 11.03
C SER A 41 -0.13 6.90 11.50
N LEU A 42 -0.28 6.64 12.79
CA LEU A 42 -1.60 6.40 13.41
C LEU A 42 -1.96 7.57 14.31
N TYR A 43 -3.25 7.92 14.30
CA TYR A 43 -3.78 9.01 15.10
C TYR A 43 -4.95 8.54 15.95
N LYS A 44 -5.10 9.16 17.12
CA LYS A 44 -6.26 9.01 18.00
C LYS A 44 -6.81 10.38 18.33
N SER A 45 -8.08 10.63 18.04
CA SER A 45 -8.74 11.92 18.30
C SER A 45 -7.95 13.13 17.74
N GLY A 46 -7.26 12.93 16.60
CA GLY A 46 -6.43 13.95 15.94
C GLY A 46 -4.96 14.04 16.40
N SER A 47 -4.58 13.42 17.51
CA SER A 47 -3.20 13.38 18.00
C SER A 47 -2.43 12.20 17.39
N LEU A 48 -1.17 12.42 17.01
CA LEU A 48 -0.28 11.36 16.55
C LEU A 48 0.06 10.43 17.71
N VAL A 49 -0.18 9.13 17.54
CA VAL A 49 0.08 8.10 18.58
C VAL A 49 1.08 7.04 18.14
N PHE A 50 1.36 6.93 16.84
CA PHE A 50 2.39 6.04 16.30
C PHE A 50 2.93 6.61 15.00
N ASN A 51 4.22 6.41 14.76
CA ASN A 51 4.86 6.78 13.53
C ASN A 51 5.93 5.74 13.16
N ASP A 52 5.88 5.31 11.91
CA ASP A 52 6.87 4.46 11.27
C ASP A 52 7.48 5.21 10.08
N SER A 53 8.79 5.40 10.14
CA SER A 53 9.59 6.12 9.14
C SER A 53 10.10 5.24 8.01
N ASP A 54 9.83 3.94 8.06
CA ASP A 54 10.34 3.00 7.07
C ASP A 54 9.63 3.14 5.71
N PHE A 55 10.29 2.60 4.69
CA PHE A 55 9.81 2.53 3.32
C PHE A 55 9.68 1.06 2.93
N TYR A 56 8.49 0.70 2.48
CA TYR A 56 8.17 -0.67 2.09
C TYR A 56 7.91 -0.73 0.60
N LEU A 57 8.71 -1.51 -0.13
CA LEU A 57 8.44 -1.82 -1.53
C LEU A 57 7.39 -2.92 -1.60
N LEU A 58 6.23 -2.61 -2.18
CA LEU A 58 5.20 -3.59 -2.51
C LEU A 58 5.37 -3.98 -3.97
N ASP A 59 5.46 -5.28 -4.20
CA ASP A 59 5.71 -5.88 -5.50
C ASP A 59 4.65 -6.94 -5.78
N ALA A 60 3.79 -6.70 -6.78
CA ALA A 60 2.75 -7.65 -7.15
C ALA A 60 3.26 -9.00 -7.68
N SER A 61 4.56 -9.11 -8.00
CA SER A 61 5.18 -10.40 -8.32
C SER A 61 5.60 -11.20 -7.07
N ASP A 62 5.64 -10.55 -5.90
CA ASP A 62 5.90 -11.17 -4.60
C ASP A 62 4.82 -10.77 -3.59
N PHE A 63 3.78 -11.61 -3.47
CA PHE A 63 2.67 -11.34 -2.55
C PHE A 63 3.08 -11.22 -1.08
N SER A 64 4.25 -11.72 -0.69
CA SER A 64 4.73 -11.58 0.70
C SER A 64 5.07 -10.13 1.03
N SER A 65 5.45 -9.32 0.03
CA SER A 65 5.74 -7.89 0.17
C SER A 65 4.54 -7.04 0.62
N PHE A 66 3.31 -7.56 0.48
CA PHE A 66 2.08 -6.89 0.93
C PHE A 66 1.82 -7.03 2.43
N SER A 67 2.58 -7.86 3.14
CA SER A 67 2.54 -7.99 4.59
C SER A 67 3.64 -7.13 5.20
N LEU A 68 3.31 -5.91 5.62
CA LEU A 68 4.27 -4.96 6.17
C LEU A 68 4.63 -5.34 7.62
N PRO A 69 5.92 -5.48 7.95
CA PRO A 69 6.39 -5.83 9.30
C PRO A 69 6.38 -4.62 10.27
N VAL A 70 5.28 -3.86 10.27
CA VAL A 70 5.13 -2.67 11.13
C VAL A 70 4.84 -3.11 12.57
N ASN A 71 5.72 -2.74 13.49
CA ASN A 71 5.62 -3.12 14.90
C ASN A 71 4.65 -2.21 15.69
N ILE A 72 3.35 -2.29 15.37
CA ILE A 72 2.32 -1.55 16.13
C ILE A 72 2.05 -2.28 17.46
N PRO A 73 2.15 -1.58 18.62
CA PRO A 73 1.78 -2.13 19.93
C PRO A 73 0.33 -2.62 19.95
N SER A 74 0.06 -3.76 20.59
CA SER A 74 -1.25 -4.42 20.55
C SER A 74 -2.35 -3.67 21.31
N ASP A 75 -1.97 -2.83 22.26
CA ASP A 75 -2.84 -2.03 23.12
C ASP A 75 -2.99 -0.58 22.63
N LEU A 76 -2.29 -0.22 21.56
CA LEU A 76 -2.35 1.13 20.99
C LEU A 76 -3.72 1.39 20.37
N GLN A 77 -4.44 2.37 20.89
CA GLN A 77 -5.70 2.82 20.33
C GLN A 77 -5.48 3.89 19.26
N TYR A 78 -6.14 3.75 18.12
CA TYR A 78 -6.14 4.72 17.02
C TYR A 78 -7.47 4.68 16.27
N ASP A 79 -7.82 5.76 15.58
CA ASP A 79 -9.03 5.89 14.76
C ASP A 79 -8.74 6.39 13.34
N LYS A 80 -7.48 6.72 13.04
CA LYS A 80 -7.05 7.17 11.72
C LYS A 80 -5.66 6.66 11.40
N VAL A 81 -5.46 6.28 10.14
CA VAL A 81 -4.18 5.91 9.54
C VAL A 81 -3.84 6.90 8.43
N LYS A 82 -2.58 7.29 8.34
CA LYS A 82 -2.00 8.08 7.26
C LYS A 82 -0.77 7.35 6.74
N PHE A 83 -0.57 7.37 5.44
CA PHE A 83 0.64 6.86 4.79
C PHE A 83 0.78 7.54 3.43
N ASN A 84 1.99 7.50 2.90
CA ASN A 84 2.29 7.94 1.55
C ASN A 84 2.31 6.74 0.61
N VAL A 85 1.89 6.95 -0.63
CA VAL A 85 2.02 5.97 -1.72
C VAL A 85 2.82 6.64 -2.82
N GLY A 86 3.86 5.98 -3.33
CA GLY A 86 4.64 6.56 -4.42
C GLY A 86 5.78 5.68 -4.88
N VAL A 87 6.38 6.06 -5.99
CA VAL A 87 7.61 5.48 -6.51
C VAL A 87 8.65 6.54 -6.21
N ASP A 88 9.41 6.39 -5.12
CA ASP A 88 10.51 7.25 -4.62
C ASP A 88 10.53 8.74 -5.07
N SER A 89 10.56 9.66 -4.10
CA SER A 89 10.81 11.10 -4.32
C SER A 89 11.95 11.43 -5.30
N LEU A 90 12.97 10.58 -5.44
CA LEU A 90 14.09 10.78 -6.36
C LEU A 90 13.78 10.49 -7.83
N THR A 91 12.70 9.77 -8.14
CA THR A 91 12.30 9.43 -9.52
C THR A 91 11.26 10.37 -10.13
N ASN A 92 10.80 11.36 -9.36
CA ASN A 92 10.00 12.47 -9.88
C ASN A 92 10.90 13.67 -10.23
N VAL A 93 11.72 13.54 -11.28
CA VAL A 93 12.23 14.72 -12.00
C VAL A 93 11.08 15.23 -12.88
N SER A 94 10.53 16.39 -12.50
CA SER A 94 9.60 17.18 -13.33
C SER A 94 10.33 17.85 -14.50
#